data_AF-A0A227P6S6-F1
#
_entry.id   AF-A0A227P6S6-F1
#
_cell.length_a   1.000
_cell.length_b   1.000
_cell.length_c   1.000
_cell.angle_alpha   90.00
_cell.angle_beta   90.00
_cell.angle_gamma   90.00
#
_symmetry.space_group_name_H-M   'P 1'
#
loop_
_entity.id
_entity.type
_entity.pdbx_description
1 polymer ?
#
loop_
_entity_poly.entity_id
_entity_poly.type
_entity_poly.pdbx_seq_one_letter_code
_entity_poly.pdbx_strand_id
1 'polypeptide(L)'
;MENQTKKSLEFKFVNEDVEYVIKVLIVSAEEDLEIKNIEKEVYEEFTFIISILSYPELPKDLVNNSVNLIYILENGGQTRIGYLHNSSFIECNNNIFIRTLKAHVLEVLLLSGDNGHYQQR
;
A
#
# COMPACT_ATOMS: atom_id res chain seq x y z
N MET A 1 20.48 11.13 6.09
CA MET A 1 19.39 10.72 7.00
C MET A 1 18.16 10.63 6.11
N GLU A 2 17.92 9.45 5.57
CA GLU A 2 16.82 9.25 4.62
C GLU A 2 15.47 9.43 5.31
N ASN A 3 14.56 10.13 4.64
CA ASN A 3 13.22 10.44 5.12
C ASN A 3 12.39 9.15 5.17
N GLN A 4 12.51 8.40 6.26
CA GLN A 4 11.61 7.29 6.55
C GLN A 4 10.18 7.83 6.66
N THR A 5 9.33 7.49 5.70
CA THR A 5 7.93 7.86 5.71
C THR A 5 7.22 7.02 6.75
N LYS A 6 6.52 7.67 7.69
CA LYS A 6 5.59 7.03 8.62
C LYS A 6 4.30 7.82 8.66
N LYS A 7 3.24 7.23 8.12
CA LYS A 7 1.92 7.86 8.00
C LYS A 7 0.85 6.91 8.49
N SER A 8 -0.27 7.48 8.91
CA SER A 8 -1.46 6.71 9.23
C SER A 8 -2.69 7.37 8.65
N LEU A 9 -3.67 6.56 8.27
CA LEU A 9 -4.97 7.03 7.81
C LEU A 9 -6.07 6.17 8.40
N GLU A 10 -7.26 6.75 8.49
CA GLU A 10 -8.47 6.08 8.92
C GLU A 10 -9.59 6.39 7.93
N PHE A 11 -10.30 5.37 7.49
CA PHE A 11 -11.45 5.52 6.60
C PHE A 11 -12.52 4.48 6.92
N LYS A 12 -13.73 4.76 6.44
CA LYS A 12 -14.86 3.83 6.52
C LYS A 12 -15.01 3.10 5.19
N PHE A 13 -15.28 1.81 5.27
CA PHE A 13 -15.54 0.97 4.11
C PHE A 13 -16.82 0.19 4.35
N VAL A 14 -17.70 0.11 3.35
CA VAL A 14 -18.96 -0.62 3.45
C VAL A 14 -18.93 -1.80 2.48
N ASN A 15 -19.21 -3.00 2.99
CA ASN A 15 -19.36 -4.21 2.19
C ASN A 15 -20.51 -5.04 2.76
N GLU A 16 -21.43 -5.47 1.89
CA GLU A 16 -22.61 -6.27 2.28
C GLU A 16 -23.38 -5.67 3.47
N ASP A 17 -23.62 -4.35 3.44
CA ASP A 17 -24.31 -3.56 4.47
C ASP A 17 -23.61 -3.51 5.86
N VAL A 18 -22.38 -4.04 5.96
CA VAL A 18 -21.54 -3.91 7.14
C VAL A 18 -20.58 -2.73 6.95
N GLU A 19 -20.59 -1.78 7.89
CA GLU A 19 -19.60 -0.70 7.96
C GLU A 19 -18.36 -1.18 8.73
N TYR A 20 -17.20 -1.01 8.11
CA TYR A 20 -15.89 -1.30 8.68
C TYR A 20 -15.13 0.00 8.90
N VAL A 21 -14.57 0.18 10.10
CA VAL A 21 -13.59 1.23 10.37
C VAL A 21 -12.21 0.65 10.10
N ILE A 22 -11.50 1.22 9.14
CA ILE A 22 -10.19 0.77 8.67
C ILE A 22 -9.13 1.76 9.12
N LYS A 23 -8.14 1.28 9.86
CA LYS A 23 -6.93 2.03 10.22
C LYS A 23 -5.76 1.44 9.48
N VAL A 24 -4.97 2.29 8.84
CA VAL A 24 -3.83 1.88 8.04
C VAL A 24 -2.60 2.60 8.54
N LEU A 25 -1.53 1.85 8.78
CA LEU A 25 -0.19 2.37 9.03
C LEU A 25 0.66 2.12 7.79
N ILE A 26 1.32 3.16 7.29
CA ILE A 26 2.18 3.14 6.11
C ILE A 26 3.59 3.51 6.57
N VAL A 27 4.55 2.63 6.29
CA VAL A 27 5.97 2.84 6.62
C VAL A 27 6.80 2.63 5.35
N SER A 28 7.84 3.42 5.11
CA SER A 28 8.82 3.11 4.07
C SER A 28 9.37 1.69 4.27
N ALA A 29 9.58 0.96 3.18
CA ALA A 29 10.31 -0.30 3.23
C ALA A 29 11.77 -0.09 3.65
N GLU A 30 12.39 -1.16 4.13
CA GLU A 30 13.83 -1.18 4.43
C GLU A 30 14.64 -1.12 3.12
N GLU A 31 15.80 -0.45 3.15
CA GLU A 31 16.67 -0.25 1.96
C GLU A 31 17.16 -1.58 1.35
N ASP A 32 17.26 -2.64 2.15
CA ASP A 32 17.69 -3.98 1.78
C ASP A 32 16.54 -4.93 1.41
N LEU A 33 15.32 -4.41 1.23
CA LEU A 33 14.18 -5.21 0.79
C LEU A 33 14.43 -5.80 -0.62
N GLU A 34 14.45 -7.12 -0.72
CA GLU A 34 14.56 -7.84 -1.99
C GLU A 34 13.24 -8.50 -2.40
N ILE A 35 12.79 -8.21 -3.63
CA ILE A 35 11.62 -8.83 -4.25
C ILE A 35 12.06 -9.63 -5.48
N LYS A 36 12.09 -10.96 -5.36
CA LYS A 36 12.73 -11.86 -6.35
C LYS A 36 12.09 -11.86 -7.75
N ASN A 37 10.83 -11.47 -7.85
CA ASN A 37 10.05 -11.55 -9.09
C ASN A 37 9.63 -10.19 -9.64
N ILE A 38 10.24 -9.11 -9.17
CA ILE A 38 10.08 -7.75 -9.70
C ILE A 38 11.50 -7.18 -9.92
N GLU A 39 11.72 -6.49 -11.04
CA GLU A 39 12.97 -5.79 -11.30
C GLU A 39 13.18 -4.67 -10.26
N LYS A 40 14.41 -4.51 -9.76
CA LYS A 40 14.71 -3.62 -8.63
C LYS A 40 14.31 -2.18 -8.94
N GLU A 41 14.56 -1.75 -10.17
CA GLU A 41 14.25 -0.42 -10.70
C GLU A 41 12.77 -0.04 -10.59
N VAL A 42 11.87 -1.03 -10.49
CA VAL A 42 10.42 -0.80 -10.38
C VAL A 42 10.02 -0.44 -8.94
N TYR A 43 10.73 -0.93 -7.93
CA TYR A 43 10.29 -0.86 -6.53
C TYR A 43 11.28 -0.15 -5.59
N GLU A 44 12.53 0.06 -6.00
CA GLU A 44 13.62 0.55 -5.14
C GLU A 44 13.31 1.87 -4.43
N GLU A 45 12.62 2.80 -5.10
CA GLU A 45 12.43 4.16 -4.57
C GLU A 45 11.11 4.37 -3.82
N PHE A 46 10.05 3.64 -4.17
CA PHE A 46 8.70 3.92 -3.68
C PHE A 46 7.96 2.67 -3.21
N THR A 47 8.64 1.87 -2.38
CA THR A 47 8.03 0.73 -1.69
C THR A 47 7.69 1.07 -0.25
N PHE A 48 6.47 0.70 0.16
CA PHE A 48 5.94 0.92 1.50
C PHE A 48 5.38 -0.38 2.08
N ILE A 49 5.56 -0.54 3.38
CA ILE A 49 4.92 -1.59 4.18
C ILE A 49 3.62 -1.01 4.74
N ILE A 50 2.53 -1.74 4.52
CA ILE A 50 1.19 -1.37 4.96
C ILE A 50 0.68 -2.39 5.97
N SER A 51 0.31 -1.90 7.15
CA SER A 51 -0.41 -2.68 8.16
C SER A 51 -1.85 -2.19 8.26
N ILE A 52 -2.80 -3.12 8.29
CA ILE A 52 -4.24 -2.82 8.33
C ILE A 52 -4.82 -3.35 9.63
N LEU A 53 -5.55 -2.50 10.35
CA LEU A 53 -6.41 -2.88 11.45
C LEU A 53 -7.85 -2.52 11.07
N SER A 54 -8.80 -3.41 11.32
CA SER A 54 -10.21 -3.14 11.04
C SER A 54 -11.11 -3.51 12.20
N TYR A 55 -12.23 -2.79 12.32
CA TYR A 55 -13.33 -3.16 13.21
C TYR A 55 -14.67 -3.00 12.48
N PRO A 56 -15.48 -4.08 12.33
CA PRO A 56 -15.15 -5.48 12.64
C PRO A 56 -13.98 -6.03 11.79
N GLU A 57 -13.54 -7.26 12.04
CA GLU A 57 -12.48 -7.89 11.25
C GLU A 57 -12.93 -8.03 9.79
N LEU A 58 -12.05 -7.67 8.84
CA LEU A 58 -12.34 -7.79 7.42
C LEU A 58 -12.37 -9.26 6.99
N PRO A 59 -13.32 -9.64 6.12
CA PRO A 59 -13.30 -10.95 5.46
C PRO A 59 -11.98 -11.22 4.73
N LYS A 60 -11.46 -12.45 4.86
CA LYS A 60 -10.14 -12.85 4.29
C LYS A 60 -10.08 -12.83 2.77
N ASP A 61 -11.23 -12.94 2.10
CA ASP A 61 -11.39 -12.82 0.65
C ASP A 61 -11.23 -11.38 0.15
N LEU A 62 -11.50 -10.39 1.01
CA LEU A 62 -11.20 -8.98 0.72
C LEU A 62 -9.72 -8.70 0.92
N VAL A 63 -9.17 -9.07 2.07
CA VAL A 63 -7.75 -8.90 2.38
C VAL A 63 -7.35 -9.80 3.54
N ASN A 64 -6.13 -10.35 3.49
CA ASN A 64 -5.53 -10.98 4.66
C ASN A 64 -4.81 -9.92 5.50
N ASN A 65 -5.55 -9.23 6.38
CA ASN A 65 -5.03 -8.17 7.25
C ASN A 65 -4.07 -8.68 8.36
N SER A 66 -3.91 -10.00 8.50
CA SER A 66 -2.93 -10.60 9.43
C SER A 66 -1.49 -10.56 8.89
N VAL A 67 -1.30 -10.15 7.63
CA VAL A 67 0.00 -10.05 6.97
C VAL A 67 0.25 -8.60 6.59
N ASN A 68 1.48 -8.13 6.78
CA ASN A 68 1.90 -6.83 6.27
C ASN A 68 1.87 -6.85 4.74
N LEU A 69 1.17 -5.89 4.15
CA LEU A 69 1.13 -5.73 2.70
C LEU A 69 2.33 -4.90 2.24
N ILE A 70 2.78 -5.17 1.03
CA ILE A 70 3.73 -4.36 0.29
C ILE A 70 2.95 -3.53 -0.71
N TYR A 71 3.20 -2.23 -0.71
CA TYR A 71 2.68 -1.28 -1.68
C TYR A 71 3.83 -0.71 -2.49
N ILE A 72 3.74 -0.85 -3.81
CA ILE A 72 4.74 -0.37 -4.75
C ILE A 72 4.07 0.73 -5.58
N LEU A 73 4.65 1.93 -5.57
CA LEU A 73 4.28 3.02 -6.45
C LEU A 73 5.27 3.05 -7.61
N GLU A 74 4.80 2.70 -8.80
CA GLU A 74 5.61 2.67 -10.00
C GLU A 74 5.60 4.02 -10.71
N ASN A 75 6.59 4.22 -11.58
CA ASN A 75 6.65 5.39 -12.46
C ASN A 75 5.37 5.54 -13.29
N GLY A 76 4.83 6.76 -13.35
CA GLY A 76 3.55 7.05 -14.02
C GLY A 76 2.31 6.86 -13.15
N GLY A 77 2.47 6.62 -11.84
CA GLY A 77 1.37 6.56 -10.87
C GLY A 77 0.64 5.22 -10.85
N GLN A 78 1.19 4.18 -11.50
CA GLN A 78 0.68 2.82 -11.35
C GLN A 78 1.02 2.30 -9.96
N THR A 79 0.11 1.52 -9.38
CA THR A 79 0.27 1.05 -7.99
C THR A 79 -0.03 -0.43 -7.89
N ARG A 80 0.83 -1.15 -7.18
CA ARG A 80 0.69 -2.57 -6.88
C ARG A 80 0.60 -2.75 -5.38
N ILE A 81 -0.25 -3.68 -4.96
CA ILE A 81 -0.36 -4.03 -3.55
C ILE A 81 -0.47 -5.54 -3.42
N GLY A 82 0.31 -6.09 -2.53
CA GLY A 82 0.48 -7.53 -2.39
C GLY A 82 1.11 -7.85 -1.05
N TYR A 83 1.65 -9.05 -0.93
CA TYR A 83 2.44 -9.47 0.22
C TYR A 83 3.63 -10.30 -0.24
N LEU A 84 4.61 -10.45 0.62
CA LEU A 84 5.77 -11.30 0.33
C LEU A 84 5.54 -12.72 0.83
N HIS A 85 5.84 -13.68 -0.04
CA HIS A 85 5.92 -15.08 0.30
C HIS A 85 7.23 -15.63 -0.27
N ASN A 86 8.13 -16.09 0.61
CA ASN A 86 9.48 -16.55 0.23
C ASN A 86 10.29 -15.54 -0.61
N SER A 87 10.16 -14.25 -0.26
CA SER A 87 10.73 -13.10 -0.98
C SER A 87 10.17 -12.85 -2.38
N SER A 88 9.08 -13.52 -2.75
CA SER A 88 8.34 -13.23 -3.98
C SER A 88 7.09 -12.40 -3.65
N PHE A 89 6.85 -11.36 -4.45
CA PHE A 89 5.64 -10.56 -4.36
C PHE A 89 4.46 -11.31 -4.98
N ILE A 90 3.44 -11.53 -4.15
CA ILE A 90 2.15 -12.06 -4.56
C ILE A 90 1.15 -10.91 -4.51
N GLU A 91 0.65 -10.52 -5.68
CA GLU A 91 -0.30 -9.42 -5.80
C GLU A 91 -1.66 -9.80 -5.21
N CYS A 92 -2.27 -8.89 -4.47
CA CYS A 92 -3.62 -9.08 -3.94
C CYS A 92 -4.64 -9.12 -5.09
N ASN A 93 -5.71 -9.89 -4.89
CA ASN A 93 -6.86 -9.87 -5.79
C ASN A 93 -7.41 -8.44 -5.92
N ASN A 94 -7.66 -7.99 -7.15
CA ASN A 94 -8.11 -6.63 -7.43
C ASN A 94 -9.62 -6.43 -7.17
N ASN A 95 -10.03 -6.60 -5.92
CA ASN A 95 -11.38 -6.37 -5.42
C ASN A 95 -11.61 -4.88 -5.05
N ILE A 96 -12.85 -4.54 -4.71
CA ILE A 96 -13.24 -3.16 -4.40
C ILE A 96 -12.49 -2.59 -3.19
N PHE A 97 -12.26 -3.40 -2.14
CA PHE A 97 -11.52 -2.97 -0.96
C PHE A 97 -10.08 -2.60 -1.30
N ILE A 98 -9.40 -3.46 -2.06
CA ILE A 98 -8.01 -3.24 -2.49
C ILE A 98 -7.88 -1.98 -3.35
N ARG A 99 -8.84 -1.69 -4.24
CA ARG A 99 -8.85 -0.44 -5.02
C ARG A 99 -9.02 0.80 -4.15
N THR A 100 -9.97 0.76 -3.21
CA THR A 100 -10.21 1.85 -2.26
C THR A 100 -8.98 2.10 -1.39
N LEU A 101 -8.35 1.03 -0.90
CA LEU A 101 -7.11 1.11 -0.12
C LEU A 101 -5.97 1.74 -0.95
N LYS A 102 -5.75 1.30 -2.20
CA LYS A 102 -4.72 1.89 -3.07
C LYS A 102 -4.92 3.40 -3.25
N ALA A 103 -6.16 3.85 -3.43
CA ALA A 103 -6.49 5.26 -3.60
C ALA A 103 -6.19 6.09 -2.34
N HIS A 104 -6.65 5.65 -1.16
CA HIS A 104 -6.39 6.37 0.09
C HIS A 104 -4.91 6.40 0.46
N VAL A 105 -4.18 5.31 0.23
CA VAL A 105 -2.72 5.26 0.44
C VAL A 105 -2.03 6.28 -0.46
N LEU A 106 -2.36 6.29 -1.76
CA LEU A 106 -1.79 7.23 -2.71
C LEU A 106 -2.08 8.68 -2.31
N GLU A 107 -3.34 8.99 -1.99
CA GLU A 107 -3.76 10.31 -1.51
C GLU A 107 -2.90 10.78 -0.33
N VAL A 108 -2.74 9.92 0.68
CA VAL A 108 -1.96 10.25 1.88
C VAL A 108 -0.47 10.37 1.61
N LEU A 109 0.08 9.62 0.66
CA LEU A 109 1.46 9.78 0.21
C LEU A 109 1.67 11.12 -0.51
N LEU A 110 0.72 11.54 -1.36
CA LEU A 110 0.78 12.79 -2.12
C LEU A 110 0.52 14.05 -1.27
N LEU A 111 -0.27 13.96 -0.20
CA LEU A 111 -0.65 15.09 0.66
C LEU A 111 0.51 15.76 1.44
N SER A 112 1.73 15.20 1.42
CA SER A 112 2.88 15.76 2.19
C SER A 112 3.96 16.41 1.35
N GLY A 113 3.56 17.36 0.50
CA GLY A 113 4.47 18.39 0.02
C GLY A 113 5.13 18.14 -1.32
N ASP A 114 4.55 17.29 -2.17
CA ASP A 114 4.89 17.33 -3.58
C ASP A 114 4.06 18.43 -4.24
N ASN A 115 4.67 19.61 -4.39
CA ASN A 115 4.15 20.71 -5.23
C ASN A 115 4.22 20.35 -6.73
N GLY A 116 4.06 19.08 -7.09
CA GLY A 116 3.75 18.59 -8.43
C GLY A 116 4.52 19.27 -9.56
N HIS A 117 5.84 19.45 -9.45
CA HIS A 117 6.66 19.74 -10.62
C HIS A 117 7.07 18.42 -11.28
N TYR A 118 6.09 17.75 -11.88
CA TYR A 118 6.36 16.67 -12.83
C TYR A 118 6.94 17.31 -14.09
N GLN A 119 8.27 17.33 -14.22
CA GLN A 119 8.89 17.64 -15.50
C GLN A 119 8.64 16.46 -16.43
N GLN A 120 7.77 16.67 -17.42
CA GLN A 120 7.70 15.84 -18.61
C GLN A 120 9.09 15.84 -19.27
N ARG A 121 9.69 14.67 -19.45
CA ARG A 121 10.77 14.47 -20.42
C ARG A 121 10.21 13.75 -21.63
#